data_AF-A0AB36JT45-F1
#
_entry.id   AF-A0AB36JT45-F1
#
_cell.length_a   1.000
_cell.length_b   1.000
_cell.length_c   1.000
_cell.angle_alpha   90.00
_cell.angle_beta   90.00
_cell.angle_gamma   90.00
#
_symmetry.space_group_name_H-M   'P 1'
#
loop_
_entity.id
_entity.type
_entity.pdbx_description
1 polymer ?
#
loop_
_entity_poly.entity_id
_entity_poly.type
_entity_poly.pdbx_seq_one_letter_code
_entity_poly.pdbx_strand_id
1 'polypeptide(L)'
;NILSKEWDEKSWGTITENPDMIRLLHEDVKSGMYAQLQPVAEKLKVYDNGRKSDLDYYKEAAQQHFAKTAEQESLSQRQAEKAEARKAEQAAQKKERERLAEVKAKSQKRDAAKKASTKRKAAAPPRGAASNSVVDYLDASDEAFDDWYKRVQEEM
;
A
#
# COMPACT_ATOMS: atom_id res chain seq x y z
N ASN A 1 4.84 13.77 50.04
CA ASN A 1 4.57 12.35 49.75
C ASN A 1 3.28 12.32 48.94
N ILE A 2 3.34 11.97 47.65
CA ILE A 2 2.15 12.00 46.73
C ILE A 2 1.09 11.00 47.20
N LEU A 3 1.53 9.92 47.85
CA LEU A 3 0.69 8.82 48.30
C LEU A 3 -0.39 9.24 49.32
N SER A 4 -0.18 10.25 50.16
CA SER A 4 -1.11 10.60 51.24
C SER A 4 -1.89 11.89 51.02
N LYS A 5 -1.61 12.65 49.95
CA LYS A 5 -2.20 13.97 49.72
C LYS A 5 -3.16 13.99 48.53
N GLU A 6 -2.91 13.14 47.54
CA GLU A 6 -3.67 13.10 46.28
C GLU A 6 -4.68 11.95 46.21
N TRP A 7 -4.71 11.07 47.21
CA TRP A 7 -5.56 9.88 47.26
C TRP A 7 -6.52 9.94 48.45
N ASP A 8 -7.78 9.60 48.23
CA ASP A 8 -8.74 9.39 49.32
C ASP A 8 -8.34 8.20 50.24
N GLU A 9 -8.89 8.20 51.45
CA GLU A 9 -8.52 7.24 52.49
C GLU A 9 -8.82 5.78 52.09
N LYS A 10 -9.88 5.57 51.29
CA LYS A 10 -10.25 4.26 50.74
C LYS A 10 -9.23 3.77 49.72
N SER A 11 -8.82 4.62 48.78
CA SER A 11 -7.76 4.31 47.82
C SER A 11 -6.46 4.02 48.55
N TRP A 12 -6.12 4.84 49.54
CA TRP A 12 -4.91 4.66 50.31
C TRP A 12 -4.88 3.32 51.05
N GLY A 13 -5.99 2.91 51.68
CA GLY A 13 -6.13 1.58 52.27
C GLY A 13 -5.84 0.47 51.26
N THR A 14 -6.51 0.49 50.11
CA THR A 14 -6.34 -0.55 49.08
C THR A 14 -4.94 -0.58 48.45
N ILE A 15 -4.29 0.57 48.28
CA ILE A 15 -2.92 0.67 47.75
C ILE A 15 -1.91 0.18 48.80
N THR A 16 -2.09 0.52 50.07
CA THR A 16 -1.16 0.13 51.14
C THR A 16 -1.26 -1.34 51.51
N GLU A 17 -2.44 -1.95 51.37
CA GLU A 17 -2.64 -3.40 51.52
C GLU A 17 -1.91 -4.22 50.45
N ASN A 18 -1.65 -3.63 49.27
CA ASN A 18 -1.07 -4.33 48.12
C ASN A 18 0.28 -3.72 47.70
N PRO A 19 1.42 -4.29 48.12
CA PRO A 19 2.74 -3.71 47.83
C PRO A 19 3.06 -3.60 46.33
N ASP A 20 2.46 -4.45 45.50
CA ASP A 20 2.63 -4.38 44.05
C ASP A 20 1.92 -3.17 43.42
N MET A 21 0.80 -2.70 44.00
CA MET A 21 0.16 -1.47 43.51
C MET A 21 1.02 -0.24 43.75
N ILE A 22 1.75 -0.19 44.87
CA ILE A 22 2.69 0.89 45.17
C ILE A 22 3.83 0.90 44.13
N ARG A 23 4.34 -0.29 43.75
CA ARG A 23 5.36 -0.41 42.70
C ARG A 23 4.84 0.07 41.35
N LEU A 24 3.67 -0.41 40.93
CA LEU A 24 3.06 -0.01 39.66
C LEU A 24 2.79 1.50 39.63
N LEU A 25 2.26 2.08 40.71
CA LEU A 25 2.05 3.52 40.79
C LEU A 25 3.36 4.30 40.74
N HIS A 26 4.43 3.79 41.36
CA HIS A 26 5.75 4.40 41.25
C HIS A 26 6.29 4.37 39.82
N GLU A 27 6.09 3.27 39.10
CA GLU A 27 6.45 3.15 37.68
C GLU A 27 5.64 4.11 36.80
N ASP A 28 4.34 4.26 37.07
CA ASP A 28 3.47 5.23 36.39
C ASP A 28 3.91 6.67 36.63
N VAL A 29 4.33 7.00 37.85
CA VAL A 29 4.87 8.33 38.18
C VAL A 29 6.21 8.56 37.47
N LYS A 30 7.09 7.56 37.46
CA LYS A 30 8.42 7.65 36.83
C LYS A 30 8.34 7.75 35.31
N SER A 31 7.41 7.03 34.69
CA SER A 31 7.16 7.08 33.25
C SER A 31 6.42 8.36 32.83
N GLY A 32 5.83 9.10 33.77
CA GLY A 32 5.00 10.26 33.51
C GLY A 32 3.56 9.93 33.14
N MET A 33 3.19 8.64 33.10
CA MET A 33 1.83 8.17 32.84
C MET A 33 0.85 8.71 33.88
N TYR A 34 1.26 8.75 35.16
CA TYR A 34 0.44 9.32 36.23
C TYR A 34 0.02 10.77 35.92
N ALA A 35 0.96 11.60 35.43
CA ALA A 35 0.67 12.99 35.08
C ALA A 35 -0.30 13.13 33.88
N GLN A 36 -0.37 12.13 33.01
CA GLN A 36 -1.30 12.09 31.88
C GLN A 36 -2.68 11.57 32.30
N LEU A 37 -2.73 10.57 33.17
CA LEU A 37 -3.97 9.92 33.59
C LEU A 37 -4.69 10.69 34.70
N GLN A 38 -3.95 11.33 35.61
CA GLN A 38 -4.52 12.03 36.77
C GLN A 38 -5.57 13.10 36.37
N PRO A 39 -5.35 13.98 35.38
CA PRO A 39 -6.36 14.95 34.97
C PRO A 39 -7.61 14.30 34.35
N VAL A 40 -7.45 13.14 33.70
CA VAL A 40 -8.57 12.38 33.13
C VAL A 40 -9.37 11.74 34.25
N ALA A 41 -8.71 11.16 35.25
CA ALA A 41 -9.35 10.60 36.44
C ALA A 41 -10.11 11.68 37.23
N GLU A 42 -9.51 12.84 37.45
CA GLU A 42 -10.16 13.99 38.08
C GLU A 42 -11.39 14.46 37.30
N LYS A 43 -11.29 14.52 35.97
CA LYS A 43 -12.42 14.85 35.09
C LYS A 43 -13.56 13.84 35.24
N LEU A 44 -13.26 12.53 35.26
CA LEU A 44 -14.26 11.48 35.49
C LEU A 44 -14.90 11.61 36.88
N LYS A 45 -14.09 11.85 37.90
CA LYS A 45 -14.55 12.08 39.28
C LYS A 45 -15.51 13.26 39.35
N VAL A 46 -15.19 14.39 38.72
CA VAL A 46 -16.04 15.58 38.70
C VAL A 46 -17.37 15.29 37.99
N TYR A 47 -17.37 14.58 36.86
CA TYR A 47 -18.61 14.26 36.13
C TYR A 47 -19.52 13.29 36.87
N ASP A 48 -18.95 12.29 37.55
CA ASP A 48 -19.70 11.31 38.32
C ASP A 48 -19.94 11.76 39.78
N ASN A 49 -19.61 13.02 40.09
CA ASN A 49 -19.80 13.65 41.40
C ASN A 49 -19.14 12.85 42.55
N GLY A 50 -17.97 12.25 42.30
CA GLY A 50 -17.13 11.60 43.30
C GLY A 50 -17.74 10.37 43.97
N ARG A 51 -18.55 9.58 43.24
CA ARG A 51 -19.19 8.37 43.79
C ARG A 51 -18.23 7.21 44.02
N LYS A 52 -17.13 7.14 43.27
CA LYS A 52 -16.11 6.08 43.36
C LYS A 52 -14.86 6.57 44.08
N SER A 53 -13.96 5.65 44.41
CA SER A 53 -12.64 6.00 44.97
C SER A 53 -11.74 6.63 43.90
N ASP A 54 -10.74 7.39 44.33
CA ASP A 54 -9.75 8.00 43.41
C ASP A 54 -8.99 6.93 42.60
N LEU A 55 -8.69 5.78 43.22
CA LEU A 55 -8.09 4.63 42.57
C LEU A 55 -8.96 4.05 41.45
N ASP A 56 -10.27 3.99 41.66
CA ASP A 56 -11.19 3.47 40.65
C ASP A 56 -11.27 4.42 39.45
N TYR A 57 -11.35 5.74 39.69
CA TYR A 57 -11.29 6.72 38.62
C TYR A 57 -9.95 6.69 37.87
N TYR A 58 -8.84 6.48 38.57
CA TYR A 58 -7.52 6.32 37.95
C TYR A 58 -7.45 5.07 37.06
N LYS A 59 -7.99 3.93 37.52
CA LYS A 59 -8.08 2.70 36.73
C LYS A 59 -8.95 2.89 35.49
N GLU A 60 -10.09 3.57 35.62
CA GLU A 60 -10.97 3.88 34.48
C GLU A 60 -10.29 4.81 33.47
N ALA A 61 -9.58 5.84 33.97
CA ALA A 61 -8.79 6.72 33.12
C ALA A 61 -7.70 5.96 32.36
N ALA A 62 -6.99 5.04 33.04
CA ALA A 62 -5.99 4.18 32.42
C ALA A 62 -6.61 3.32 31.29
N GLN A 63 -7.73 2.66 31.57
CA GLN A 63 -8.44 1.84 30.57
C GLN A 63 -8.85 2.66 29.35
N GLN A 64 -9.41 3.86 29.56
CA GLN A 64 -9.81 4.74 28.46
C GLN A 64 -8.60 5.19 27.64
N HIS A 65 -7.49 5.53 28.30
CA HIS A 65 -6.27 5.94 27.62
C HIS A 65 -5.70 4.82 26.75
N PHE A 66 -5.51 3.63 27.32
CA PHE A 66 -4.97 2.49 26.58
C PHE A 66 -5.89 2.02 25.45
N ALA A 67 -7.21 2.02 25.67
CA ALA A 67 -8.17 1.71 24.61
C ALA A 67 -8.05 2.70 23.45
N LYS A 68 -7.94 4.00 23.75
CA LYS A 68 -7.79 5.05 22.74
C LYS A 68 -6.46 4.95 22.01
N THR A 69 -5.36 4.68 22.70
CA THR A 69 -4.04 4.49 22.09
C THR A 69 -4.05 3.29 21.16
N ALA A 70 -4.59 2.15 21.60
CA ALA A 70 -4.71 0.95 20.77
C ALA A 70 -5.58 1.19 19.52
N GLU A 71 -6.69 1.92 19.67
CA GLU A 71 -7.54 2.31 18.54
C GLU A 71 -6.74 3.19 17.56
N GLN A 72 -6.07 4.23 18.06
CA GLN A 72 -5.28 5.15 17.24
C GLN A 72 -4.15 4.44 16.50
N GLU A 73 -3.43 3.53 17.17
CA GLU A 73 -2.40 2.71 16.56
C GLU A 73 -2.98 1.84 15.44
N SER A 74 -4.09 1.14 15.69
CA SER A 74 -4.75 0.31 14.67
C SER A 74 -5.21 1.11 13.45
N LEU A 75 -5.72 2.33 13.66
CA LEU A 75 -6.13 3.23 12.59
C LEU A 75 -4.92 3.71 11.79
N SER A 76 -3.83 4.06 12.47
CA SER A 76 -2.59 4.49 11.81
C SER A 76 -1.98 3.38 10.96
N GLN A 77 -1.97 2.14 11.45
CA GLN A 77 -1.50 0.97 10.70
C GLN A 77 -2.36 0.73 9.46
N ARG A 78 -3.70 0.75 9.60
CA ARG A 78 -4.62 0.61 8.46
C ARG A 78 -4.45 1.73 7.43
N GLN A 79 -4.16 2.95 7.87
CA GLN A 79 -3.91 4.06 6.97
C GLN A 79 -2.58 3.90 6.23
N ALA A 80 -1.53 3.45 6.92
CA ALA A 80 -0.24 3.15 6.31
C ALA A 80 -0.36 2.05 5.25
N GLU A 81 -1.03 0.94 5.58
CA GLU A 81 -1.26 -0.17 4.65
C GLU A 81 -2.04 0.28 3.41
N LYS A 82 -3.12 1.06 3.59
CA LYS A 82 -3.87 1.63 2.46
C LYS A 82 -3.04 2.58 1.60
N ALA A 83 -2.16 3.37 2.22
CA ALA A 83 -1.27 4.26 1.49
C ALA A 83 -0.23 3.50 0.67
N GLU A 84 0.32 2.41 1.22
CA GLU A 84 1.24 1.52 0.50
C GLU A 84 0.56 0.81 -0.66
N ALA A 85 -0.64 0.25 -0.43
CA ALA A 85 -1.43 -0.38 -1.50
C ALA A 85 -1.71 0.58 -2.66
N ARG A 86 -2.08 1.83 -2.36
CA ARG A 86 -2.29 2.88 -3.38
C ARG A 86 -1.02 3.21 -4.16
N LYS A 87 0.13 3.31 -3.48
CA LYS A 87 1.43 3.54 -4.14
C LYS A 87 1.81 2.38 -5.06
N ALA A 88 1.59 1.14 -4.62
CA ALA A 88 1.83 -0.06 -5.42
C ALA A 88 0.93 -0.09 -6.66
N GLU A 89 -0.36 0.23 -6.52
CA GLU A 89 -1.30 0.30 -7.63
C GLU A 89 -0.91 1.39 -8.64
N GLN A 90 -0.56 2.60 -8.18
CA GLN A 90 -0.08 3.68 -9.05
C GLN A 90 1.20 3.30 -9.80
N ALA A 91 2.14 2.62 -9.13
CA ALA A 91 3.36 2.13 -9.76
C ALA A 91 3.07 1.06 -10.83
N ALA A 92 2.13 0.15 -10.58
CA ALA A 92 1.69 -0.85 -11.55
C ALA A 92 1.02 -0.20 -12.76
N GLN A 93 0.10 0.74 -12.54
CA GLN A 93 -0.56 1.48 -13.61
C GLN A 93 0.44 2.28 -14.45
N LYS A 94 1.46 2.89 -13.83
CA LYS A 94 2.51 3.62 -14.54
C LYS A 94 3.34 2.68 -15.43
N LYS A 95 3.77 1.53 -14.90
CA LYS A 95 4.50 0.51 -15.68
C LYS A 95 3.70 0.01 -16.87
N GLU A 96 2.39 -0.19 -16.69
CA GLU A 96 1.52 -0.64 -17.79
C GLU A 96 1.39 0.43 -18.87
N ARG A 97 1.21 1.70 -18.48
CA ARG A 97 1.18 2.83 -19.43
C ARG A 97 2.49 2.94 -20.21
N GLU A 98 3.64 2.76 -19.56
CA GLU A 98 4.95 2.77 -20.19
C GLU A 98 5.09 1.62 -21.21
N ARG A 99 4.64 0.40 -20.87
CA ARG A 99 4.63 -0.74 -21.81
C ARG A 99 3.74 -0.48 -23.02
N LEU A 100 2.53 0.03 -22.81
CA LEU A 100 1.62 0.35 -23.91
C LEU A 100 2.20 1.43 -24.84
N ALA A 101 2.87 2.44 -24.27
CA ALA A 101 3.55 3.47 -25.04
C ALA A 101 4.70 2.89 -25.88
N GLU A 102 5.50 1.98 -25.31
CA GLU A 102 6.59 1.32 -26.02
C GLU A 102 6.08 0.45 -27.18
N VAL A 103 5.04 -0.36 -26.94
CA VAL A 103 4.41 -1.19 -27.97
C VAL A 103 3.86 -0.32 -29.10
N LYS A 104 3.17 0.77 -28.76
CA LYS A 104 2.62 1.71 -29.75
C LYS A 104 3.73 2.36 -30.59
N ALA A 105 4.83 2.78 -29.95
CA ALA A 105 5.98 3.36 -30.64
C ALA A 105 6.66 2.35 -31.59
N LYS A 106 6.82 1.09 -31.16
CA LYS A 106 7.33 0.01 -32.02
C LYS A 106 6.41 -0.24 -33.22
N SER A 107 5.08 -0.26 -33.02
CA SER A 107 4.13 -0.42 -34.12
C SER A 107 4.24 0.68 -35.15
N GLN A 108 4.27 1.95 -34.72
CA GLN A 108 4.41 3.10 -35.62
C GLN A 108 5.71 3.04 -36.43
N LYS A 109 6.83 2.60 -35.82
CA LYS A 109 8.09 2.40 -36.54
C LYS A 109 7.97 1.33 -37.62
N ARG A 110 7.31 0.20 -37.34
CA ARG A 110 7.05 -0.85 -38.34
C ARG A 110 6.20 -0.33 -39.50
N ASP A 111 5.15 0.42 -39.21
CA ASP A 111 4.27 0.98 -40.24
C ASP A 111 5.01 1.99 -41.13
N ALA A 112 5.85 2.85 -40.53
CA ALA A 112 6.70 3.76 -41.27
C ALA A 112 7.72 3.02 -42.15
N ALA A 113 8.33 1.95 -41.64
CA ALA A 113 9.25 1.10 -42.41
C ALA A 113 8.55 0.41 -43.59
N LYS A 114 7.34 -0.13 -43.38
CA LYS A 114 6.50 -0.71 -44.44
C LYS A 114 6.18 0.33 -45.53
N LYS A 115 5.72 1.52 -45.15
CA LYS A 115 5.45 2.63 -46.10
C LYS A 115 6.71 3.08 -46.85
N ALA A 116 7.84 3.15 -46.18
CA ALA A 116 9.11 3.49 -46.83
C ALA A 116 9.61 2.38 -47.76
N SER A 117 9.34 1.12 -47.43
CA SER A 117 9.66 -0.04 -48.29
C SER A 117 8.79 -0.04 -49.54
N THR A 118 7.48 0.15 -49.43
CA THR A 118 6.59 0.23 -50.60
C THR A 118 6.96 1.39 -51.51
N LYS A 119 7.29 2.57 -50.95
CA LYS A 119 7.80 3.72 -51.72
C LYS A 119 9.11 3.40 -52.43
N ARG A 120 10.05 2.72 -51.77
CA ARG A 120 11.32 2.29 -52.39
C ARG A 120 11.10 1.26 -53.50
N LYS A 121 10.20 0.29 -53.29
CA LYS A 121 9.83 -0.72 -54.30
C LYS A 121 9.17 -0.09 -55.52
N ALA A 122 8.30 0.92 -55.32
CA ALA A 122 7.64 1.64 -56.40
C ALA A 122 8.60 2.56 -57.20
N ALA A 123 9.70 3.00 -56.59
CA ALA A 123 10.71 3.85 -57.24
C ALA A 123 11.88 3.04 -57.84
N ALA A 124 11.92 1.73 -57.65
CA ALA A 124 12.96 0.89 -58.24
C ALA A 124 12.70 0.67 -59.73
N PRO A 125 13.74 0.75 -60.59
CA PRO A 125 13.59 0.42 -62.00
C PRO A 125 13.11 -1.03 -62.17
N PRO A 126 12.30 -1.35 -63.20
CA PRO A 126 11.81 -2.70 -63.42
C PRO A 126 13.01 -3.64 -63.59
N ARG A 127 13.15 -4.62 -62.70
CA ARG A 127 14.17 -5.68 -62.85
C ARG A 127 13.87 -6.42 -64.15
N GLY A 128 14.81 -6.39 -65.09
CA GLY A 128 14.81 -7.27 -66.25
C GLY A 128 14.77 -8.72 -65.78
N ALA A 129 14.00 -9.55 -66.48
CA ALA A 129 13.76 -10.94 -66.14
C ALA A 129 15.07 -11.76 -66.14
N ALA A 130 15.68 -11.91 -64.97
CA ALA A 130 16.69 -12.93 -64.69
C ALA A 130 16.16 -13.77 -63.52
N SER A 131 15.62 -14.93 -63.85
CA SER A 131 15.09 -15.92 -62.93
C SER A 131 16.22 -16.60 -62.16
N ASN A 132 16.42 -16.20 -60.90
CA ASN A 132 17.01 -17.07 -59.88
C ASN A 132 16.32 -16.73 -58.55
N SER A 133 15.17 -17.35 -58.31
CA SER A 133 14.39 -17.21 -57.07
C SER A 133 15.02 -18.06 -55.97
N VAL A 134 15.97 -17.50 -55.22
CA VAL A 134 16.34 -18.05 -53.92
C VAL A 134 15.23 -17.65 -52.95
N VAL A 135 14.49 -18.63 -52.45
CA VAL A 135 13.44 -18.43 -51.43
C VAL A 135 14.14 -18.19 -50.09
N ASP A 136 13.98 -16.98 -49.55
CA ASP A 136 14.45 -16.66 -48.21
C ASP A 136 13.38 -17.05 -47.19
N TYR A 137 13.60 -18.18 -46.53
CA TYR A 137 12.66 -18.78 -45.56
C TYR A 137 12.55 -17.99 -44.25
N LEU A 138 13.34 -16.94 -44.04
CA LEU A 138 13.35 -16.16 -42.81
C LEU A 138 12.52 -14.87 -42.87
N ASP A 139 12.12 -14.40 -44.06
CA ASP A 139 11.44 -13.11 -44.25
C ASP A 139 10.12 -13.22 -45.06
N ALA A 140 9.66 -14.45 -45.31
CA ALA A 140 8.37 -14.71 -45.94
C ALA A 140 7.25 -14.40 -44.93
N SER A 141 6.45 -13.37 -45.21
CA SER A 141 5.24 -13.04 -44.44
C SER A 141 4.22 -14.18 -44.55
N ASP A 142 3.41 -14.40 -43.50
CA ASP A 142 2.36 -15.43 -43.46
C ASP A 142 1.44 -15.44 -44.71
N GLU A 143 1.18 -14.28 -45.33
CA GLU A 143 0.43 -14.17 -46.60
C GLU A 143 1.08 -14.96 -47.76
N ALA A 144 2.41 -15.02 -47.83
CA ALA A 144 3.13 -15.77 -48.86
C ALA A 144 3.04 -17.29 -48.63
N PHE A 145 2.87 -17.72 -47.38
CA PHE A 145 2.61 -19.12 -47.04
C PHE A 145 1.18 -19.52 -47.42
N ASP A 146 0.19 -18.70 -47.09
CA ASP A 146 -1.22 -18.96 -47.43
C ASP A 146 -1.44 -19.07 -48.95
N ASP A 147 -0.78 -18.20 -49.73
CA ASP A 147 -0.84 -18.25 -51.19
C ASP A 147 -0.15 -19.50 -51.76
N TRP A 148 0.98 -19.92 -51.18
CA TRP A 148 1.64 -21.16 -51.57
C TRP A 148 0.78 -22.39 -51.23
N TYR A 149 0.21 -22.43 -50.02
CA TYR A 149 -0.61 -23.55 -49.54
C TYR A 149 -1.88 -23.71 -50.38
N LYS A 150 -2.56 -22.60 -50.72
CA LYS A 150 -3.71 -22.64 -51.64
C LYS A 150 -3.34 -23.21 -53.00
N ARG A 151 -2.19 -22.78 -53.54
CA ARG A 151 -1.74 -23.27 -54.85
C ARG A 151 -1.42 -24.76 -54.82
N VAL A 152 -0.82 -25.26 -53.74
CA VAL A 152 -0.56 -26.70 -53.56
C VAL A 152 -1.86 -27.50 -53.38
N GLN A 153 -2.87 -26.94 -52.72
CA GLN A 153 -4.20 -27.58 -52.62
C GLN A 153 -4.95 -27.62 -53.95
N GLU A 154 -4.78 -26.63 -54.82
CA GLU A 154 -5.39 -26.63 -56.16
C GLU A 154 -4.69 -27.58 -57.15
N GLU A 155 -3.45 -27.97 -56.86
CA GLU A 155 -2.62 -28.85 -57.70
C GLU A 155 -2.75 -30.35 -57.33
N MET A 156 -3.51 -30.68 -56.28
CA MET A 156 -3.95 -32.05 -55.92
C MET A 156 -5.38 -32.32 -56.38
#